data_AF-A0AAW6XLY7-F1
#
_entry.id   AF-A0AAW6XLY7-F1
#
_cell.length_a   1.000
_cell.length_b   1.000
_cell.length_c   1.000
_cell.angle_alpha   90.00
_cell.angle_beta   90.00
_cell.angle_gamma   90.00
#
_symmetry.space_group_name_H-M   'P 1'
#
loop_
_entity.id
_entity.type
_entity.pdbx_description
1 polymer ?
#
loop_
_entity_poly.entity_id
_entity_poly.type
_entity_poly.pdbx_seq_one_letter_code
_entity_poly.pdbx_strand_id
1 'polypeptide(L)'
;MVTLTVKELAKNFSNDNKAGEILFEQLKSYFYTDTVVTVSFAGISEVSSSFVNSAFINLLSYYDFNHIKSQLKIVNSTKQINDLIKQRFSFEISRQITV
;
A
#
# COMPACT_ATOMS: atom_id res chain seq x y z
N MET A 1 9.39 -5.93 -13.07
CA MET A 1 8.14 -5.31 -12.58
C MET A 1 7.09 -6.39 -12.38
N VAL A 2 6.28 -6.30 -11.34
CA VAL A 2 5.20 -7.26 -11.06
C VAL A 2 3.90 -6.52 -10.80
N THR A 3 2.77 -7.17 -11.05
CA THR A 3 1.44 -6.63 -10.75
C THR A 3 0.79 -7.47 -9.67
N LEU A 4 0.32 -6.82 -8.61
CA LEU A 4 -0.45 -7.43 -7.54
C LEU A 4 -1.89 -6.93 -7.61
N THR A 5 -2.84 -7.83 -7.87
CA THR A 5 -4.27 -7.49 -7.87
C THR A 5 -4.83 -7.65 -6.46
N VAL A 6 -5.28 -6.56 -5.84
CA VAL A 6 -5.79 -6.57 -4.46
C VAL A 6 -6.94 -7.56 -4.29
N LYS A 7 -7.82 -7.66 -5.29
CA LYS A 7 -8.94 -8.60 -5.30
C LYS A 7 -8.51 -10.07 -5.30
N GLU A 8 -7.33 -10.40 -5.83
CA GLU A 8 -6.85 -11.78 -5.99
C GLU A 8 -5.90 -12.22 -4.86
N LEU A 9 -5.20 -11.27 -4.23
CA LEU A 9 -4.23 -11.53 -3.16
C LEU A 9 -4.83 -12.25 -1.94
N ALA A 10 -6.11 -12.02 -1.67
CA ALA A 10 -6.88 -12.78 -0.71
C ALA A 10 -8.09 -13.31 -1.46
N LYS A 11 -8.20 -14.63 -1.63
CA LYS A 11 -9.32 -15.32 -2.31
C LYS A 11 -10.72 -14.86 -1.87
N ASN A 12 -10.83 -14.11 -0.77
CA ASN A 12 -11.95 -13.26 -0.37
C ASN A 12 -11.42 -11.95 0.26
N PHE A 13 -10.96 -10.98 -0.54
CA PHE A 13 -10.46 -9.70 -0.03
C PHE A 13 -11.43 -9.08 1.00
N SER A 14 -10.99 -8.98 2.25
CA SER A 14 -11.63 -8.22 3.31
C SER A 14 -11.04 -6.82 3.35
N ASN A 15 -11.88 -5.82 3.56
CA ASN A 15 -11.43 -4.44 3.69
C ASN A 15 -10.86 -4.16 5.10
N ASP A 16 -9.90 -4.97 5.57
CA ASP A 16 -9.41 -5.01 6.95
C ASP A 16 -7.88 -5.07 7.08
N ASN A 17 -7.39 -5.13 8.32
CA ASN A 17 -5.95 -5.14 8.61
C ASN A 17 -5.24 -6.37 8.05
N LYS A 18 -5.86 -7.54 8.12
CA LYS A 18 -5.25 -8.81 7.71
C LYS A 18 -5.01 -8.83 6.20
N ALA A 19 -5.97 -8.35 5.41
CA ALA A 19 -5.74 -8.20 3.98
C ALA A 19 -4.62 -7.19 3.69
N GLY A 20 -4.51 -6.14 4.50
CA GLY A 20 -3.43 -5.16 4.39
C GLY A 20 -2.06 -5.78 4.69
N GLU A 21 -1.96 -6.60 5.75
CA GLU A 21 -0.74 -7.31 6.13
C GLU A 21 -0.25 -8.28 5.03
N ILE A 22 -1.17 -8.98 4.35
CA ILE A 22 -0.82 -9.86 3.22
C ILE A 22 -0.17 -9.05 2.08
N LEU A 23 -0.76 -7.90 1.72
CA LEU A 23 -0.20 -7.03 0.69
C LEU A 23 1.16 -6.45 1.13
N PHE A 24 1.29 -6.06 2.40
CA PHE A 24 2.53 -5.54 2.97
C PHE A 24 3.68 -6.54 2.85
N GLU A 25 3.49 -7.80 3.23
CA GLU A 25 4.55 -8.82 3.16
C GLU A 25 5.01 -9.04 1.70
N GLN A 26 4.09 -9.03 0.75
CA GLN A 26 4.43 -9.09 -0.67
C GLN A 26 5.25 -7.87 -1.10
N LEU A 27 4.77 -6.65 -0.80
CA LEU A 27 5.46 -5.41 -1.14
C LEU A 27 6.86 -5.34 -0.55
N LYS A 28 7.02 -5.65 0.74
CA LYS A 28 8.31 -5.70 1.43
C LYS A 28 9.28 -6.66 0.74
N SER A 29 8.83 -7.87 0.38
CA SER A 29 9.68 -8.85 -0.31
C SER A 29 10.16 -8.37 -1.68
N TYR A 30 9.29 -7.70 -2.46
CA TYR A 30 9.67 -7.17 -3.77
C TYR A 30 10.57 -5.95 -3.67
N PHE A 31 10.32 -5.05 -2.71
CA PHE A 31 11.12 -3.84 -2.50
C PHE A 31 12.54 -4.18 -2.08
N TYR A 32 12.71 -5.24 -1.28
CA TYR A 32 14.05 -5.77 -0.94
C TYR A 32 14.87 -6.19 -2.17
N THR A 33 14.23 -6.53 -3.28
CA THR A 33 14.88 -6.91 -4.55
C THR A 33 14.89 -5.78 -5.60
N ASP A 34 14.60 -4.54 -5.19
CA ASP A 34 14.41 -3.38 -6.04
C ASP A 34 13.37 -3.56 -7.17
N THR A 35 12.41 -4.46 -6.95
CA THR A 35 11.37 -4.75 -7.94
C THR A 35 10.25 -3.71 -7.85
N VAL A 36 10.01 -2.98 -8.94
CA VAL A 36 8.84 -2.11 -9.08
C VAL A 36 7.54 -2.94 -9.07
N VAL A 37 6.65 -2.63 -8.13
CA VAL A 37 5.35 -3.28 -7.93
C VAL A 37 4.21 -2.35 -8.36
N THR A 38 3.33 -2.88 -9.19
CA THR A 38 2.06 -2.24 -9.56
C THR A 38 0.92 -2.88 -8.76
N VAL A 39 0.30 -2.13 -7.86
CA VAL A 39 -0.87 -2.58 -7.08
C VAL A 39 -2.13 -2.16 -7.81
N SER A 40 -2.93 -3.15 -8.21
CA SER A 40 -4.19 -2.93 -8.91
C SER A 40 -5.38 -3.07 -7.96
N PHE A 41 -6.22 -2.04 -7.92
CA PHE A 41 -7.49 -2.03 -7.18
C PHE A 41 -8.70 -2.37 -8.07
N ALA A 42 -8.47 -3.04 -9.21
CA ALA A 42 -9.54 -3.41 -10.13
C ALA A 42 -10.67 -4.18 -9.43
N GLY A 43 -11.90 -3.67 -9.52
CA GLY A 43 -13.07 -4.25 -8.88
C GLY A 43 -13.19 -4.00 -7.37
N ILE A 44 -12.38 -3.09 -6.80
CA ILE A 44 -12.48 -2.62 -5.42
C ILE A 44 -12.96 -1.16 -5.43
N SER A 45 -14.11 -0.89 -4.80
CA SER A 45 -14.71 0.45 -4.76
C SER A 45 -14.09 1.34 -3.68
N GLU A 46 -13.75 0.75 -2.53
CA GLU A 46 -13.27 1.45 -1.35
C GLU A 46 -12.29 0.59 -0.55
N VAL A 47 -11.45 1.25 0.25
CA VAL A 47 -10.63 0.59 1.28
C VAL A 47 -10.68 1.36 2.60
N SER A 48 -10.46 0.67 3.71
CA SER A 48 -10.46 1.20 5.06
C SER A 48 -9.10 1.80 5.40
N SER A 49 -9.09 2.77 6.32
CA SER A 49 -7.83 3.33 6.85
C SER A 49 -6.94 2.27 7.48
N SER A 50 -7.56 1.23 8.04
CA SER A 50 -6.89 0.17 8.76
C SER A 50 -6.17 -0.79 7.78
N PHE A 51 -6.82 -1.13 6.65
CA PHE A 51 -6.17 -1.76 5.51
C PHE A 51 -4.99 -0.93 4.98
N VAL A 52 -5.19 0.37 4.72
CA VAL A 52 -4.14 1.25 4.17
C VAL A 52 -2.94 1.35 5.11
N ASN A 53 -3.18 1.47 6.41
CA ASN A 53 -2.11 1.50 7.41
C ASN A 53 -1.29 0.21 7.39
N SER A 54 -1.96 -0.93 7.47
CA SER A 54 -1.30 -2.24 7.46
C SER A 54 -0.53 -2.51 6.18
N ALA A 55 -1.09 -2.15 5.01
CA ALA A 55 -0.48 -2.41 3.70
C ALA A 55 0.68 -1.49 3.35
N PHE A 56 0.50 -0.18 3.57
CA PHE A 56 1.37 0.84 2.98
C PHE A 56 2.16 1.61 4.02
N ILE A 57 1.55 1.99 5.14
CA ILE A 57 2.20 2.85 6.13
C ILE A 57 3.25 2.07 6.92
N ASN A 58 3.00 0.79 7.19
CA ASN A 58 3.99 -0.11 7.81
C ASN A 58 5.28 -0.26 6.98
N LEU A 59 5.27 0.02 5.68
CA LEU A 59 6.50 0.03 4.86
C LEU A 59 7.48 1.12 5.29
N LEU A 60 6.99 2.22 5.88
CA LEU A 60 7.84 3.31 6.38
C LEU A 60 8.74 2.90 7.55
N SER A 61 8.47 1.75 8.19
CA SER A 61 9.37 1.18 9.20
C SER A 61 10.59 0.47 8.60
N TYR A 62 10.60 0.24 7.28
CA TYR A 62 11.63 -0.52 6.58
C TYR A 62 12.30 0.26 5.45
N TYR A 63 11.57 1.18 4.83
CA TYR A 63 12.01 1.96 3.68
C TYR A 63 11.63 3.43 3.87
N ASP A 64 12.48 4.34 3.37
CA ASP A 64 12.09 5.74 3.30
C ASP A 64 10.99 5.97 2.24
N PHE A 65 10.29 7.11 2.36
CA PHE A 65 9.19 7.42 1.47
C PHE A 65 9.60 7.54 -0.01
N ASN A 66 10.81 8.02 -0.31
CA ASN A 66 11.27 8.15 -1.69
C ASN A 66 11.50 6.78 -2.33
N HIS A 67 12.07 5.84 -1.58
CA HIS A 67 12.22 4.45 -2.01
C HIS A 67 10.86 3.83 -2.34
N ILE A 68 9.90 3.90 -1.39
CA ILE A 68 8.53 3.40 -1.59
C ILE A 68 7.89 4.04 -2.82
N LYS A 69 7.98 5.37 -2.97
CA LYS A 69 7.40 6.11 -4.09
C LYS A 69 8.01 5.71 -5.44
N SER A 70 9.30 5.38 -5.47
CA SER A 70 9.99 4.95 -6.70
C SER A 70 9.60 3.54 -7.15
N GLN A 71 9.23 2.68 -6.20
CA GLN A 71 8.93 1.27 -6.45
C GLN A 71 7.44 0.93 -6.46
N LEU A 72 6.57 1.79 -5.92
CA LEU A 72 5.13 1.56 -5.86
C LEU A 72 4.37 2.31 -6.95
N LYS A 73 3.59 1.58 -7.76
CA LYS A 73 2.60 2.15 -8.67
C LYS A 73 1.20 1.71 -8.24
N ILE A 74 0.26 2.65 -8.19
CA ILE A 74 -1.16 2.36 -7.91
C ILE A 74 -1.95 2.52 -9.20
N VAL A 75 -2.73 1.51 -9.58
CA VAL A 75 -3.55 1.50 -10.81
C VAL A 75 -4.95 0.96 -10.55
N ASN A 76 -5.89 1.25 -11.46
CA ASN A 76 -7.29 0.81 -11.39
C ASN A 76 -7.95 1.14 -10.03
N SER A 77 -7.59 2.27 -9.44
CA SER A 77 -8.08 2.74 -8.15
C SER A 77 -9.06 3.90 -8.31
N THR A 78 -9.93 4.07 -7.31
CA THR A 78 -10.83 5.24 -7.24
C THR A 78 -10.09 6.45 -6.68
N LYS A 79 -10.62 7.66 -6.91
CA LYS A 79 -10.10 8.90 -6.31
C LYS A 79 -10.06 8.81 -4.79
N GLN A 80 -11.09 8.24 -4.16
CA GLN A 80 -11.17 8.07 -2.71
C GLN A 80 -10.04 7.19 -2.17
N ILE A 81 -9.75 6.05 -2.81
CA ILE A 81 -8.64 5.17 -2.42
C ILE A 81 -7.30 5.93 -2.54
N ASN A 82 -7.09 6.63 -3.65
CA ASN A 82 -5.86 7.39 -3.88
C ASN A 82 -5.66 8.51 -2.85
N ASP A 83 -6.73 9.24 -2.54
CA ASP A 83 -6.70 10.35 -1.57
C ASP A 83 -6.43 9.81 -0.16
N LEU A 84 -7.05 8.68 0.22
CA LEU A 84 -6.79 8.04 1.51
C LEU A 84 -5.33 7.59 1.65
N ILE A 85 -4.77 6.90 0.65
CA ILE A 85 -3.37 6.47 0.67
C ILE A 85 -2.45 7.69 0.84
N LYS A 86 -2.65 8.75 0.05
CA LYS A 86 -1.86 9.99 0.15
C LYS A 86 -1.98 10.63 1.53
N GLN A 87 -3.20 10.78 2.04
CA GLN A 87 -3.45 11.37 3.36
C GLN A 87 -2.73 10.60 4.45
N ARG A 88 -2.75 9.27 4.42
CA ARG A 88 -2.09 8.43 5.43
C ARG A 88 -0.56 8.54 5.35
N PHE A 89 0.03 8.55 4.15
CA PHE A 89 1.47 8.81 3.99
C PHE A 89 1.86 10.20 4.48
N SER A 90 1.15 11.25 4.06
CA SER A 90 1.44 12.62 4.49
C SER A 90 1.34 12.79 6.00
N PHE A 91 0.31 12.21 6.63
CA PHE A 91 0.16 12.22 8.08
C PHE A 91 1.35 11.55 8.77
N GLU A 92 1.71 10.33 8.37
CA GLU A 92 2.78 9.57 9.02
C GLU A 92 4.15 10.24 8.86
N ILE A 93 4.46 10.76 7.67
CA ILE A 93 5.71 11.47 7.40
C ILE A 93 5.80 12.75 8.25
N SER A 94 4.71 13.52 8.33
CA SER A 94 4.69 14.74 9.16
C SER A 94 4.91 14.44 10.65
N ARG A 95 4.41 13.29 11.12
CA ARG A 95 4.60 12.82 12.49
C ARG A 95 6.06 12.49 12.76
N GLN A 96 6.75 11.79 11.84
CA GLN A 96 8.17 11.41 12.01
C GLN A 96 9.13 12.62 12.04
N ILE A 97 8.78 13.73 11.38
CA ILE A 97 9.60 14.96 11.40
C ILE A 97 9.49 15.71 12.74
N THR A 98 8.43 15.46 13.51
CA THR A 98 8.12 16.20 14.74
C THR A 98 8.69 15.53 16.00
N VAL A 99 9.31 14.35 15.89
CA VAL A 99 9.87 13.58 17.01
C VAL A 99 11.37 13.69 17.06
#